data_AF-A0A8S3ICL7-F1
#
_entry.id   AF-A0A8S3ICL7-F1
#
_cell.length_a   1.000
_cell.length_b   1.000
_cell.length_c   1.000
_cell.angle_alpha   90.00
_cell.angle_beta   90.00
_cell.angle_gamma   90.00
#
_symmetry.space_group_name_H-M   'P 1'
#
loop_
_entity.id
_entity.type
_entity.pdbx_description
1 polymer ?
#
loop_
_entity_poly.entity_id
_entity_poly.type
_entity_poly.pdbx_seq_one_letter_code
_entity_poly.pdbx_strand_id
1 'polypeptide(L)'
;TNVRKVFTCLTAFVGAACMIMLCFCDHTRQVLGIIVVFIFLVSSAMAYGSGYVVNFADIVPAYSSIIFSMSTALGTVGALLGNLVAGIIIKKPVLEDWRKLLLLFATFYLIGGVVYFIYGSAVPRKWATFNSEPTKELEEDEVLTTLPSQVDLPNAIRETKIT
;
A
#
# COMPACT_ATOMS: atom_id res chain seq x y z
N THR A 1 0.53 -14.15 10.21
CA THR A 1 1.80 -13.60 10.76
C THR A 1 3.03 -13.99 9.95
N ASN A 2 3.38 -15.27 9.79
CA ASN A 2 4.60 -15.64 9.03
C ASN A 2 4.43 -15.56 7.51
N VAL A 3 3.24 -15.91 7.00
CA VAL A 3 2.93 -15.89 5.57
C VAL A 3 3.10 -14.48 4.98
N ARG A 4 2.52 -13.45 5.60
CA ARG A 4 2.64 -12.05 5.16
C ARG A 4 4.10 -11.58 5.11
N LYS A 5 4.91 -11.95 6.11
CA LYS A 5 6.35 -11.61 6.15
C LYS A 5 7.11 -12.23 4.98
N VAL A 6 6.86 -13.51 4.69
CA VAL A 6 7.48 -14.21 3.56
C VAL A 6 7.07 -13.58 2.22
N PHE A 7 5.79 -13.25 2.02
CA PHE A 7 5.33 -12.62 0.79
C PHE A 7 5.96 -11.23 0.57
N THR A 8 6.04 -10.39 1.60
CA THR A 8 6.68 -9.07 1.48
C THR A 8 8.18 -9.18 1.21
N CYS A 9 8.88 -10.11 1.86
CA CYS A 9 10.30 -10.36 1.58
C CYS A 9 10.50 -10.89 0.15
N LEU A 10 9.67 -11.85 -0.26
CA LEU A 10 9.72 -12.43 -1.60
C LEU A 10 9.54 -11.36 -2.67
N THR A 11 8.59 -10.45 -2.51
CA THR A 11 8.39 -9.34 -3.44
C THR A 11 9.60 -8.41 -3.49
N ALA A 12 10.26 -8.13 -2.37
CA ALA A 12 11.48 -7.32 -2.36
C ALA A 12 12.62 -8.00 -3.15
N PHE A 13 12.84 -9.30 -2.93
CA PHE A 13 13.87 -10.06 -3.65
C PHE A 13 13.55 -10.27 -5.13
N VAL A 14 12.29 -10.54 -5.46
CA VAL A 14 11.81 -10.59 -6.86
C VAL A 14 12.01 -9.25 -7.53
N GLY A 15 11.70 -8.13 -6.84
CA GLY A 15 11.96 -6.78 -7.33
C GLY A 15 13.43 -6.53 -7.64
N ALA A 16 14.33 -6.89 -6.72
CA ALA A 16 15.78 -6.80 -6.95
C ALA A 16 16.23 -7.65 -8.15
N ALA A 17 15.77 -8.91 -8.24
CA ALA A 17 16.11 -9.80 -9.34
C ALA A 17 15.61 -9.26 -10.70
N CYS A 18 14.39 -8.73 -10.75
CA CYS A 18 13.83 -8.10 -11.95
C CYS A 18 14.67 -6.88 -12.39
N MET A 19 15.09 -6.01 -11.46
CA MET A 19 15.93 -4.85 -11.79
C MET A 19 17.30 -5.25 -12.34
N ILE A 20 17.92 -6.29 -11.77
CA ILE A 20 19.19 -6.85 -12.28
C ILE A 20 18.98 -7.46 -13.67
N MET A 21 17.90 -8.21 -13.86
CA MET A 21 17.59 -8.85 -15.15
C MET A 21 17.33 -7.83 -16.26
N LEU A 22 16.72 -6.69 -15.93
CA LEU A 22 16.53 -5.57 -16.86
C LEU A 22 17.85 -4.95 -17.32
N CYS A 23 18.93 -5.03 -16.54
CA CYS A 23 20.24 -4.53 -16.95
C CYS A 23 20.81 -5.28 -18.18
N PHE A 24 20.40 -6.54 -18.37
CA PHE A 24 20.83 -7.39 -19.48
C PHE A 24 19.85 -7.38 -20.67
N CYS A 25 18.77 -6.60 -20.59
CA CYS A 25 17.78 -6.47 -21.65
C CYS A 25 18.18 -5.33 -22.59
N ASP A 26 18.66 -5.69 -23.78
CA ASP A 26 18.99 -4.75 -24.84
C ASP A 26 17.84 -4.62 -25.86
N HIS A 27 17.98 -3.74 -26.84
CA HIS A 27 16.98 -3.52 -27.90
C HIS A 27 16.60 -4.78 -28.69
N THR A 28 17.46 -5.80 -28.72
CA THR A 28 17.18 -7.09 -29.38
C THR A 28 16.27 -8.00 -28.55
N ARG A 29 16.16 -7.76 -27.24
CA ARG A 29 15.44 -8.60 -26.26
C ARG A 29 14.27 -7.85 -25.60
N GLN A 30 13.61 -6.96 -26.35
CA GLN A 30 12.51 -6.13 -25.83
C GLN A 30 11.37 -6.95 -25.21
N VAL A 31 11.01 -8.09 -25.82
CA VAL A 31 9.96 -8.97 -25.30
C VAL A 31 10.30 -9.49 -23.90
N LEU A 32 11.55 -9.89 -23.67
CA LEU A 32 12.00 -10.32 -22.33
C LEU A 32 11.94 -9.16 -21.34
N GLY A 33 12.35 -7.96 -21.74
CA GLY A 33 12.24 -6.77 -20.89
C GLY A 33 10.79 -6.47 -20.46
N ILE A 34 9.84 -6.55 -21.40
CA ILE A 34 8.41 -6.35 -21.12
C ILE A 34 7.89 -7.41 -20.14
N ILE A 35 8.23 -8.68 -20.36
CA ILE A 35 7.84 -9.77 -19.45
C ILE A 35 8.39 -9.54 -18.04
N VAL A 36 9.65 -9.11 -17.91
CA VAL A 36 10.27 -8.84 -16.60
C VAL A 36 9.59 -7.68 -15.89
N VAL A 37 9.28 -6.59 -16.60
CA VAL A 37 8.53 -5.45 -16.03
C VAL A 37 7.12 -5.90 -15.60
N PHE A 38 6.47 -6.75 -16.40
CA PHE A 38 5.14 -7.27 -16.07
C PHE A 38 5.16 -8.13 -14.81
N ILE A 39 6.13 -9.04 -14.68
CA ILE A 39 6.35 -9.86 -13.47
C ILE A 39 6.57 -8.96 -12.25
N PHE A 40 7.38 -7.92 -12.40
CA PHE A 40 7.64 -6.95 -11.34
C PHE A 40 6.36 -6.23 -10.88
N LEU A 41 5.54 -5.75 -11.82
CA LEU A 41 4.28 -5.07 -11.53
C LEU A 41 3.28 -5.99 -10.83
N VAL A 42 3.11 -7.23 -11.33
CA VAL A 42 2.21 -8.22 -10.74
C VAL A 42 2.66 -8.60 -9.32
N SER A 43 3.96 -8.82 -9.12
CA SER A 43 4.52 -9.11 -7.80
C SER A 43 4.26 -7.96 -6.80
N SER A 44 4.41 -6.72 -7.25
CA SER A 44 4.16 -5.53 -6.44
C SER A 44 2.69 -5.37 -6.07
N ALA A 45 1.78 -5.58 -7.04
CA ALA A 45 0.33 -5.53 -6.80
C ALA A 45 -0.12 -6.62 -5.82
N MET A 46 0.43 -7.82 -5.95
CA MET A 46 0.13 -8.94 -5.06
C MET A 46 0.57 -8.66 -3.62
N ALA A 47 1.76 -8.07 -3.42
CA ALA A 47 2.22 -7.66 -2.09
C ALA A 47 1.36 -6.55 -1.47
N TYR A 48 0.88 -5.62 -2.28
CA TYR A 48 0.02 -4.54 -1.81
C TYR A 48 -1.32 -5.07 -1.26
N GLY A 49 -1.98 -5.95 -2.02
CA GLY A 49 -3.28 -6.53 -1.63
C GLY A 49 -3.20 -7.59 -0.53
N SER A 50 -2.19 -8.47 -0.57
CA SER A 50 -2.07 -9.59 0.39
C SER A 50 -1.35 -9.23 1.68
N GLY A 51 -0.50 -8.20 1.64
CA GLY A 51 0.45 -7.89 2.70
C GLY A 51 0.28 -6.48 3.23
N TYR A 52 0.61 -5.46 2.44
CA TYR A 52 0.82 -4.10 2.91
C TYR A 52 -0.42 -3.50 3.58
N VAL A 53 -1.56 -3.40 2.87
CA VAL A 53 -2.76 -2.71 3.38
C VAL A 53 -3.37 -3.46 4.57
N VAL A 54 -3.52 -4.77 4.45
CA VAL A 54 -4.19 -5.60 5.46
C VAL A 54 -3.34 -5.75 6.73
N ASN A 55 -2.01 -5.72 6.61
CA ASN A 55 -1.10 -5.82 7.76
C ASN A 55 -1.19 -4.62 8.71
N PHE A 56 -1.49 -3.40 8.22
CA PHE A 56 -1.73 -2.25 9.11
C PHE A 56 -3.01 -2.44 9.92
N ALA A 57 -4.09 -2.90 9.28
CA ALA A 57 -5.35 -3.18 9.96
C ALA A 57 -5.20 -4.28 11.02
N ASP A 58 -4.40 -5.31 10.72
CA ASP A 58 -4.12 -6.41 11.66
C ASP A 58 -3.25 -5.97 12.85
N ILE A 59 -2.24 -5.11 12.63
CA ILE A 59 -1.28 -4.71 13.68
C ILE A 59 -1.82 -3.60 14.58
N VAL A 60 -2.54 -2.64 13.99
CA VAL A 60 -2.96 -1.37 14.62
C VAL A 60 -4.39 -0.99 14.18
N PRO A 61 -5.44 -1.72 14.60
CA PRO A 61 -6.80 -1.50 14.10
C PRO A 61 -7.34 -0.09 14.39
N ALA A 62 -7.05 0.47 15.58
CA ALA A 62 -7.48 1.80 15.98
C ALA A 62 -6.83 2.95 15.19
N TYR A 63 -5.59 2.75 14.71
CA TYR A 63 -4.75 3.79 14.12
C TYR A 63 -4.32 3.46 12.69
N SER A 64 -4.93 2.45 12.06
CA SER A 64 -4.52 1.88 10.78
C SER A 64 -4.46 2.92 9.67
N SER A 65 -5.50 3.76 9.54
CA SER A 65 -5.59 4.78 8.48
C SER A 65 -4.52 5.86 8.59
N ILE A 66 -4.21 6.32 9.81
CA ILE A 66 -3.20 7.35 10.06
C ILE A 66 -1.81 6.81 9.72
N ILE A 67 -1.46 5.64 10.25
CA ILE A 67 -0.15 5.03 10.04
C ILE A 67 0.06 4.64 8.57
N PHE A 68 -0.99 4.14 7.91
CA PHE A 68 -0.99 3.84 6.48
C PHE A 68 -0.77 5.10 5.63
N SER A 69 -1.45 6.20 5.96
CA SER A 69 -1.30 7.48 5.24
C SER A 69 0.10 8.07 5.42
N MET A 70 0.66 8.01 6.63
CA MET A 70 2.05 8.42 6.88
C MET A 70 3.05 7.59 6.08
N SER A 71 2.86 6.27 6.03
CA SER A 71 3.72 5.36 5.26
C SER A 71 3.66 5.68 3.76
N THR A 72 2.46 5.97 3.24
CA THR A 72 2.27 6.36 1.84
C THR A 72 2.90 7.72 1.54
N ALA A 73 2.77 8.70 2.44
CA ALA A 73 3.42 10.00 2.29
C ALA A 73 4.95 9.89 2.23
N LEU A 74 5.56 9.08 3.11
CA LEU A 74 7.00 8.78 3.06
C LEU A 74 7.37 8.08 1.73
N GLY A 75 6.52 7.17 1.25
CA GLY A 75 6.67 6.53 -0.06
C GLY A 75 6.68 7.55 -1.21
N THR A 76 5.77 8.53 -1.19
CA THR A 76 5.72 9.60 -2.20
C THR A 76 6.96 10.48 -2.18
N VAL A 77 7.48 10.82 -1.00
CA VAL A 77 8.75 11.56 -0.87
C VAL A 77 9.91 10.75 -1.45
N GLY A 78 9.97 9.44 -1.17
CA GLY A 78 10.94 8.54 -1.77
C GLY A 78 10.85 8.49 -3.31
N ALA A 79 9.63 8.47 -3.86
CA ALA A 79 9.41 8.50 -5.30
C ALA A 79 9.89 9.82 -5.94
N LEU A 80 9.65 10.96 -5.29
CA LEU A 80 10.15 12.26 -5.73
C LEU A 80 11.69 12.28 -5.77
N LEU A 81 12.33 11.79 -4.71
CA LEU A 81 13.79 11.67 -4.64
C LEU A 81 14.32 10.74 -5.73
N GLY A 82 13.65 9.61 -5.97
CA GLY A 82 13.98 8.67 -7.04
C GLY A 82 13.98 9.32 -8.42
N ASN A 83 12.97 10.15 -8.71
CA ASN A 83 12.88 10.89 -9.97
C ASN A 83 13.99 11.94 -10.11
N LEU A 84 14.32 12.67 -9.03
CA LEU A 84 15.43 13.63 -9.04
C LEU A 84 16.77 12.93 -9.30
N VAL A 85 17.01 11.79 -8.64
CA VAL A 85 18.21 10.98 -8.85
C VAL A 85 18.27 10.45 -10.28
N ALA A 86 17.15 9.97 -10.84
CA ALA A 86 17.07 9.54 -12.22
C ALA A 86 17.44 10.67 -13.21
N GLY A 87 16.95 11.89 -12.96
CA GLY A 87 17.30 13.06 -13.78
C GLY A 87 18.77 13.46 -13.73
N ILE A 88 19.48 13.17 -12.63
CA ILE A 88 20.92 13.44 -12.50
C ILE A 88 21.77 12.34 -13.14
N ILE A 89 21.33 11.08 -13.03
CA ILE A 89 22.06 9.91 -13.55
C ILE A 89 21.90 9.80 -15.06
N ILE A 90 20.70 10.00 -15.60
CA ILE A 90 20.42 9.89 -17.03
C ILE A 90 20.78 11.22 -17.70
N LYS A 91 22.06 11.37 -18.05
CA LYS A 91 22.55 12.57 -18.77
C LYS A 91 22.45 12.41 -20.28
N LYS A 92 22.51 11.18 -20.78
CA LYS A 92 22.35 10.84 -22.19
C LYS A 92 21.37 9.67 -22.33
N PRO A 93 20.66 9.55 -23.46
CA PRO A 93 19.77 8.42 -23.73
C PRO A 93 20.57 7.16 -24.12
N VAL A 94 21.57 6.81 -23.30
CA VAL A 94 22.45 5.65 -23.51
C VAL A 94 22.06 4.57 -22.53
N LEU A 95 22.05 3.32 -23.00
CA LEU A 95 21.67 2.16 -22.21
C LEU A 95 22.49 2.01 -20.93
N GLU A 96 23.75 2.44 -20.95
CA GLU A 96 24.66 2.36 -19.81
C GLU A 96 24.21 3.21 -18.60
N ASP A 97 23.66 4.41 -18.84
CA ASP A 97 23.17 5.27 -17.76
C ASP A 97 21.90 4.67 -17.11
N TRP A 98 21.05 4.03 -17.91
CA TRP A 98 19.90 3.27 -17.40
C TRP A 98 20.31 2.05 -16.58
N ARG A 99 21.34 1.31 -17.01
CA ARG A 99 21.88 0.18 -16.22
C ARG A 99 22.38 0.63 -14.85
N LYS A 100 23.05 1.79 -14.76
CA LYS A 100 23.48 2.38 -13.47
C LYS A 100 22.29 2.68 -12.56
N LEU A 101 21.24 3.27 -13.12
CA LEU A 101 20.01 3.57 -12.37
C LEU A 101 19.28 2.31 -11.90
N LEU A 102 19.16 1.29 -12.77
CA LEU A 102 18.53 0.01 -12.44
C LEU A 102 19.30 -0.76 -11.35
N LEU A 103 20.64 -0.75 -11.40
CA LEU A 103 21.48 -1.33 -10.34
C LEU A 103 21.34 -0.60 -9.01
N LEU A 104 21.19 0.73 -9.03
CA LEU A 104 20.92 1.52 -7.84
C LEU A 104 19.58 1.10 -7.21
N PHE A 105 18.51 0.99 -8.01
CA PHE A 105 17.22 0.53 -7.52
C PHE A 105 17.27 -0.91 -7.01
N ALA A 106 17.98 -1.82 -7.68
CA ALA A 106 18.17 -3.19 -7.21
C ALA A 106 18.79 -3.23 -5.81
N THR A 107 19.76 -2.35 -5.55
CA THR A 107 20.41 -2.23 -4.24
C THR A 107 19.43 -1.77 -3.16
N PHE A 108 18.59 -0.78 -3.45
CA PHE A 108 17.55 -0.33 -2.53
C PHE A 108 16.52 -1.43 -2.22
N TYR A 109 16.10 -2.21 -3.21
CA TYR A 109 15.22 -3.36 -3.00
C TYR A 109 15.86 -4.42 -2.10
N LEU A 110 17.15 -4.73 -2.28
CA LEU A 110 17.87 -5.67 -1.42
C LEU A 110 18.00 -5.17 0.02
N ILE A 111 18.46 -3.93 0.20
CA ILE A 111 18.62 -3.34 1.54
C ILE A 111 17.26 -3.29 2.24
N GLY A 112 16.22 -2.80 1.57
CA GLY A 112 14.86 -2.75 2.11
C GLY A 112 14.33 -4.13 2.49
N GLY A 113 14.55 -5.13 1.62
CA GLY A 113 14.19 -6.52 1.87
C GLY A 113 14.90 -7.11 3.08
N VAL A 114 16.20 -6.88 3.23
CA VAL A 114 17.00 -7.36 4.38
C VAL A 114 16.57 -6.68 5.68
N VAL A 115 16.38 -5.36 5.68
CA VAL A 115 15.91 -4.62 6.85
C VAL A 115 14.53 -5.13 7.28
N TYR A 116 13.60 -5.32 6.33
CA TYR A 116 12.29 -5.88 6.64
C TYR A 116 12.36 -7.35 7.08
N PHE A 117 13.29 -8.14 6.54
CA PHE A 117 13.49 -9.53 6.97
C PHE A 117 13.93 -9.60 8.44
N ILE A 118 14.84 -8.72 8.87
CA ILE A 118 15.37 -8.67 10.24
C ILE A 118 14.31 -8.09 11.20
N TYR A 119 13.77 -6.91 10.90
CA TYR A 119 12.92 -6.15 11.83
C TYR A 119 11.41 -6.35 11.65
N GLY A 120 10.99 -6.93 10.54
CA GLY A 120 9.58 -7.13 10.23
C GLY A 120 8.91 -8.06 11.24
N SER A 121 7.84 -7.57 11.86
CA SER A 121 6.99 -8.34 12.77
C SER A 121 5.54 -8.06 12.45
N ALA A 122 4.72 -9.11 12.50
CA ALA A 122 3.29 -9.06 12.22
C ALA A 122 2.44 -9.23 13.51
N VAL A 123 3.05 -9.00 14.68
CA VAL A 123 2.36 -9.13 15.97
C VAL A 123 1.66 -7.81 16.32
N PRO A 124 0.35 -7.84 16.66
CA PRO A 124 -0.37 -6.65 17.09
C PRO A 124 0.27 -6.04 18.33
N ARG A 125 0.37 -4.70 18.36
CA ARG A 125 1.01 -3.99 19.45
C ARG A 125 -0.01 -3.67 20.56
N LYS A 126 0.38 -3.87 21.82
CA LYS A 126 -0.52 -3.72 22.99
C LYS A 126 -1.13 -2.32 23.17
N TRP A 127 -0.47 -1.29 22.64
CA TRP A 127 -0.97 0.10 22.68
C TRP A 127 -1.97 0.41 21.57
N ALA A 128 -2.17 -0.50 20.62
CA ALA A 128 -2.91 -0.26 19.40
C ALA A 128 -4.39 -0.68 19.45
N THR A 129 -4.82 -1.22 20.58
CA THR A 129 -6.23 -1.37 20.93
C THR A 129 -6.68 -0.09 21.61
N PHE A 130 -7.77 0.52 21.13
CA PHE A 130 -8.55 1.39 22.00
C PHE A 130 -8.91 0.53 23.21
N ASN A 131 -8.52 0.95 24.41
CA ASN A 131 -9.32 0.59 25.57
C ASN A 131 -10.65 1.28 25.32
N SER A 132 -11.55 0.59 24.62
CA SER A 132 -12.95 0.93 24.69
C SER A 132 -13.32 0.70 26.16
N GLU A 133 -13.31 1.77 26.97
CA GLU A 133 -14.57 2.02 27.65
C GLU A 133 -15.62 1.89 26.55
N PRO A 134 -16.58 0.96 26.68
CA PRO A 134 -17.55 0.74 25.64
C PRO A 134 -18.07 2.12 25.29
N THR A 135 -17.75 2.59 24.08
CA THR A 135 -18.48 3.70 23.48
C THR A 135 -19.88 3.20 23.62
N LYS A 136 -20.61 3.76 24.60
CA LYS A 136 -22.03 3.50 24.76
C LYS A 136 -22.53 3.56 23.35
N GLU A 137 -22.98 2.40 22.86
CA GLU A 137 -23.82 2.35 21.68
C GLU A 137 -24.77 3.50 21.90
N LEU A 138 -24.55 4.59 21.16
CA LEU A 138 -25.38 5.77 21.27
C LEU A 138 -26.69 5.30 20.68
N GLU A 139 -27.47 4.62 21.53
CA GLU A 139 -28.90 4.77 21.64
C GLU A 139 -29.60 4.82 20.28
N GLU A 140 -29.25 3.93 19.34
CA GLU A 140 -30.11 3.72 18.17
C GLU A 140 -31.45 3.12 18.61
N ASP A 141 -31.44 2.34 19.70
CA ASP A 141 -32.66 1.89 20.37
C ASP A 141 -33.35 2.98 21.21
N GLU A 142 -32.63 3.98 21.76
CA GLU A 142 -33.27 5.09 22.49
C GLU A 142 -33.81 6.16 21.53
N VAL A 143 -33.19 6.38 20.36
CA VAL A 143 -33.76 7.26 19.33
C VAL A 143 -35.00 6.62 18.70
N LEU A 144 -35.03 5.30 18.45
CA LEU A 144 -36.24 4.65 17.94
C LEU A 144 -37.37 4.54 18.98
N THR A 145 -37.06 4.56 20.28
CA THR A 145 -38.08 4.58 21.35
C THR A 145 -38.49 5.99 21.79
N THR A 146 -37.66 7.01 21.54
CA THR A 146 -37.99 8.43 21.82
C THR A 146 -38.57 9.19 20.65
N LEU A 147 -38.60 8.63 19.44
CA LEU A 147 -39.45 9.15 18.38
C LEU A 147 -40.90 9.11 18.88
N PRO A 148 -41.56 10.27 19.13
CA PRO A 148 -43.00 10.24 19.36
C PRO A 148 -43.61 9.60 18.13
N SER A 149 -44.53 8.65 18.34
CA SER A 149 -45.28 7.95 17.29
C SER A 149 -46.17 8.89 16.44
N GLN A 150 -45.94 10.19 16.46
CA GLN A 150 -46.73 11.26 15.88
C GLN A 150 -45.80 12.35 15.33
N VAL A 151 -45.04 12.05 14.28
CA VAL A 151 -44.68 13.10 13.32
C VAL A 151 -45.68 12.98 12.18
N ASP A 152 -46.79 13.71 12.32
CA ASP A 152 -47.68 13.98 11.18
C ASP A 152 -46.83 14.66 10.11
N LEU A 153 -46.52 13.91 9.05
CA LEU A 153 -45.88 14.46 7.88
C LEU A 153 -46.85 15.50 7.28
N PRO A 154 -46.47 16.78 7.14
CA PRO A 154 -47.38 17.77 6.57
C PRO A 154 -47.82 17.31 5.18
N ASN A 155 -49.14 17.39 4.92
CA ASN A 155 -49.83 16.88 3.74
C ASN A 155 -49.24 17.33 2.38
N ALA A 156 -48.34 18.32 2.37
CA ALA A 156 -47.67 18.82 1.17
C ALA A 156 -46.74 17.80 0.47
N ILE A 157 -46.30 16.73 1.14
CA ILE A 157 -45.41 15.71 0.53
C ILE A 157 -46.20 14.54 -0.08
N ARG A 158 -47.50 14.42 0.25
CA ARG A 158 -48.33 13.27 -0.18
C ARG A 158 -48.77 13.36 -1.64
N GLU A 159 -48.79 14.54 -2.24
CA GLU A 159 -49.28 14.73 -3.62
C GLU A 159 -48.17 14.60 -4.69
N THR A 160 -46.89 14.71 -4.34
CA THR A 160 -45.80 14.63 -5.32
C THR A 160 -45.40 13.22 -5.75
N LYS A 161 -46.15 12.18 -5.34
CA LYS A 161 -45.85 10.78 -5.69
C LYS A 161 -46.88 10.08 -6.56
N ILE A 162 -47.81 10.83 -7.18
CA ILE A 162 -48.67 10.30 -8.23
C ILE A 162 -48.74 11.31 -9.38
N THR A 163 -47.72 11.32 -10.22
CA THR A 163 -47.85 11.47 -11.68
C THR A 163 -46.60 10.94 -12.37
#